data_AF-A0A1D2QPW1-F1
#
_entry.id   AF-A0A1D2QPW1-F1
#
_cell.length_a   1.000
_cell.length_b   1.000
_cell.length_c   1.000
_cell.angle_alpha   90.00
_cell.angle_beta   90.00
_cell.angle_gamma   90.00
#
_symmetry.space_group_name_H-M   'P 1'
#
loop_
_entity.id
_entity.type
_entity.pdbx_description
1 polymer ?
#
loop_
_entity_poly.entity_id
_entity_poly.type
_entity_poly.pdbx_seq_one_letter_code
_entity_poly.pdbx_strand_id
1 'polypeptide(L)' 'MFTTQGDIKIRSIHGRYGPFNIGTLVTDVGTFAVKDELIEEMSEGVFSGTFVISQIDLGHFPCHG' A
#
# COMPACT_ATOMS: atom_id res chain seq x y z
N MET A 1 -15.53 1.65 8.32
CA MET A 1 -14.66 0.53 7.92
C MET A 1 -15.45 -0.40 7.03
N PHE A 2 -14.92 -0.76 5.86
CA PHE A 2 -15.50 -1.81 5.02
C PHE A 2 -14.41 -2.81 4.65
N THR A 3 -14.81 -4.05 4.39
CA THR A 3 -13.88 -5.10 3.99
C THR A 3 -13.93 -5.29 2.49
N THR A 4 -12.77 -5.53 1.88
CA THR A 4 -12.66 -5.91 0.48
C THR A 4 -11.68 -7.06 0.35
N GLN A 5 -11.96 -7.98 -0.57
CA GLN A 5 -10.99 -8.97 -0.98
C GLN A 5 -10.03 -8.35 -2.00
N GLY A 6 -8.77 -8.80 -1.96
CA GLY A 6 -7.76 -8.33 -2.89
C GLY A 6 -6.40 -8.97 -2.63
N ASP A 7 -5.41 -8.40 -3.31
CA ASP A 7 -4.01 -8.77 -3.18
C ASP A 7 -3.20 -7.54 -2.77
N ILE A 8 -2.45 -7.64 -1.67
CA ILE A 8 -1.46 -6.62 -1.32
C ILE A 8 -0.09 -7.05 -1.82
N LYS A 9 0.53 -6.17 -2.61
CA LYS A 9 1.89 -6.35 -3.12
C LYS A 9 2.83 -5.48 -2.28
N ILE A 10 3.71 -6.12 -1.53
CA ILE A 10 4.79 -5.47 -0.78
C ILE A 10 6.02 -5.46 -1.68
N ARG A 11 6.61 -4.29 -1.90
CA ARG A 11 7.86 -4.12 -2.66
C ARG A 11 8.88 -3.37 -1.82
N SER A 12 10.12 -3.85 -1.78
CA SER A 12 11.21 -3.15 -1.12
C SER A 12 11.89 -2.20 -2.10
N ILE A 13 11.78 -0.90 -1.84
CA ILE A 13 12.42 0.17 -2.61
C ILE A 13 13.70 0.59 -1.89
N HIS A 14 14.83 0.58 -2.60
CA HIS A 14 16.10 1.08 -2.08
C HIS A 14 16.22 2.59 -2.30
N GLY A 15 15.98 3.37 -1.24
CA GLY A 15 16.12 4.81 -1.27
C GLY A 15 17.52 5.29 -0.87
N ARG A 16 17.75 6.60 -1.05
CA ARG A 16 18.95 7.32 -0.56
C ARG A 16 19.24 7.08 0.93
N TYR A 17 18.19 6.88 1.73
CA TYR A 17 18.27 6.73 3.19
C TYR A 17 18.17 5.27 3.66
N GLY A 18 18.15 4.31 2.75
CA GLY A 18 17.99 2.88 3.05
C GLY A 18 16.80 2.24 2.34
N PRO A 19 16.65 0.91 2.43
CA PRO A 19 15.50 0.20 1.91
C PRO A 19 14.24 0.54 2.73
N PHE A 20 13.13 0.79 2.05
CA PHE A 20 11.81 0.95 2.65
C PHE A 20 10.79 0.12 1.86
N ASN A 21 9.77 -0.37 2.54
CA ASN A 21 8.74 -1.18 1.90
C ASN A 21 7.55 -0.33 1.51
N ILE A 22 7.00 -0.59 0.32
CA ILE A 22 5.76 0.01 -0.16
C ILE A 22 4.71 -1.07 -0.33
N GLY A 23 3.50 -0.79 0.12
CA GLY A 23 2.34 -1.67 -0.03
C GLY A 23 1.42 -1.15 -1.12
N THR A 24 1.06 -1.99 -2.08
CA THR A 24 0.06 -1.69 -3.10
C THR A 24 -1.08 -2.68 -2.99
N LEU A 25 -2.24 -2.22 -2.54
CA LEU A 25 -3.45 -3.03 -2.43
C LEU A 25 -4.22 -2.98 -3.76
N VAL A 26 -4.42 -4.13 -4.38
CA VAL A 26 -5.19 -4.30 -5.61
C VAL A 26 -6.49 -5.01 -5.27
N THR A 27 -7.62 -4.37 -5.58
CA THR A 27 -8.97 -4.88 -5.34
C THR A 27 -9.83 -4.65 -6.58
N ASP A 28 -11.03 -5.23 -6.60
CA ASP A 28 -12.00 -5.03 -7.69
C ASP A 28 -12.38 -3.56 -7.88
N VAL A 29 -12.44 -2.81 -6.77
CA VAL A 29 -12.80 -1.39 -6.79
C VAL A 29 -11.66 -0.46 -7.24
N GLY A 30 -10.41 -0.95 -7.23
CA GLY A 30 -9.27 -0.16 -7.70
C GLY A 30 -7.94 -0.57 -7.09
N THR A 31 -6.93 0.27 -7.32
CA THR A 31 -5.58 0.10 -6.77
C THR A 31 -5.27 1.25 -5.81
N PHE A 32 -4.80 0.90 -4.62
CA PHE A 32 -4.54 1.85 -3.54
C PHE A 32 -3.11 1.68 -3.02
N ALA A 33 -2.47 2.80 -2.73
CA ALA A 33 -1.21 2.81 -1.97
C ALA A 33 -1.55 2.63 -0.48
N VAL A 34 -0.94 1.65 0.16
CA VAL A 34 -1.09 1.38 1.59
C VAL A 34 0.07 2.01 2.32
N LYS A 35 -0.25 2.91 3.25
CA LYS A 35 0.72 3.56 4.13
C LYS A 35 0.38 3.14 5.56
N ASP A 36 1.05 2.11 6.03
CA ASP A 36 0.87 1.52 7.36
C ASP A 36 2.24 1.09 7.88
N GLU A 37 2.51 1.28 9.18
CA GLU A 37 3.79 0.93 9.80
C GLU A 37 4.09 -0.58 9.69
N LEU A 38 3.04 -1.42 9.65
CA LEU A 38 3.20 -2.86 9.46
C LEU A 38 3.84 -3.20 8.10
N ILE A 39 3.62 -2.39 7.06
CA ILE A 39 4.18 -2.63 5.73
C ILE A 39 5.71 -2.51 5.78
N GLU A 40 6.25 -1.61 6.60
CA GLU A 40 7.69 -1.41 6.74
C GLU A 40 8.38 -2.64 7.34
N GLU A 41 7.68 -3.41 8.19
CA GLU A 41 8.20 -4.63 8.80
C GLU A 41 7.94 -5.90 7.97
N MET A 42 7.08 -5.83 6.95
CA MET A 42 6.73 -6.99 6.11
C MET A 42 7.82 -7.33 5.09
N SER A 43 7.98 -8.63 4.82
CA SER A 43 8.84 -9.10 3.72
C SER A 43 8.23 -8.76 2.36
N GLU A 44 9.10 -8.48 1.38
CA GLU A 44 8.71 -8.36 -0.03
C GLU A 44 7.94 -9.60 -0.49
N GLY A 45 6.80 -9.40 -1.15
CA GLY A 45 5.93 -10.49 -1.56
C GLY A 45 4.51 -10.04 -1.94
N VAL A 46 3.68 -11.02 -2.30
CA VAL A 46 2.26 -10.82 -2.60
C VAL A 46 1.45 -11.59 -1.57
N PHE A 47 0.53 -10.91 -0.91
CA PHE A 47 -0.34 -11.50 0.10
C PHE A 47 -1.80 -11.32 -0.31
N SER A 48 -2.49 -12.43 -0.52
CA SER A 48 -3.91 -12.45 -0.89
C SER A 48 -4.76 -12.57 0.37
N GLY A 49 -5.85 -11.79 0.46
CA GLY A 49 -6.69 -11.86 1.65
C GLY A 49 -7.87 -10.90 1.66
N THR A 50 -8.47 -10.79 2.84
CA THR A 50 -9.52 -9.79 3.11
C THR A 50 -8.89 -8.65 3.89
N PHE A 51 -9.02 -7.44 3.36
CA PHE A 51 -8.45 -6.23 3.93
C PHE A 51 -9.56 -5.34 4.48
N VAL A 52 -9.32 -4.77 5.66
CA VAL A 52 -10.21 -3.78 6.28
C VAL A 52 -9.72 -2.40 5.85
N ILE A 53 -10.54 -1.66 5.11
CA ILE A 53 -10.24 -0.29 4.72
C ILE A 53 -10.86 0.66 5.76
N SER A 54 -9.99 1.34 6.50
CA SER A 54 -10.38 2.34 7.50
C SER A 54 -10.68 3.71 6.87
N GLN A 55 -9.83 4.16 5.94
CA GLN A 55 -9.93 5.45 5.26
C GLN A 55 -9.35 5.36 3.84
N ILE A 56 -9.88 6.17 2.93
CA ILE A 56 -9.33 6.36 1.57
C ILE A 56 -9.07 7.86 1.42
N ASP A 57 -7.82 8.22 1.19
CA ASP A 57 -7.41 9.61 0.95
C ASP A 57 -7.08 9.83 -0.53
N LEU A 58 -7.52 10.96 -1.07
CA LEU A 58 -7.07 11.43 -2.37
C LEU A 58 -5.66 11.97 -2.20
N GLY A 59 -4.67 11.26 -2.74
CA GLY A 59 -3.29 11.73 -2.75
C GLY A 59 -3.18 13.07 -3.50
N HIS A 60 -2.88 14.15 -2.79
CA HIS A 60 -2.59 15.44 -3.40
C HIS A 60 -1.11 15.46 -3.79
N PHE A 61 -0.83 15.31 -5.08
CA PHE A 61 0.49 15.58 -5.63
C PHE A 61 0.52 17.07 -5.98
N PRO A 62 1.20 17.94 -5.21
CA PRO A 62 1.37 19.32 -5.61
C PRO A 62 2.16 19.32 -6.92
N CYS A 63 1.48 19.65 -8.01
CA CYS A 63 2.15 20.01 -9.25
C CYS A 63 2.79 21.38 -9.00
N HIS A 64 4.07 21.38 -8.62
CA HIS A 64 4.87 22.59 -8.75
C HIS A 64 5.07 22.84 -10.25
N GLY A 65 4.33 23.83 -10.77
CA GLY A 65 4.56 24.42 -12.09
C GLY A 65 5.78 25.33 -12.09
#